data_AF-A0A3M6R1A5-F1
#
_entry.id   AF-A0A3M6R1A5-F1
#
_cell.length_a   1.000
_cell.length_b   1.000
_cell.length_c   1.000
_cell.angle_alpha   90.00
_cell.angle_beta   90.00
_cell.angle_gamma   90.00
#
_symmetry.space_group_name_H-M   'P 1'
#
loop_
_entity.id
_entity.type
_entity.pdbx_description
1 polymer ?
#
loop_
_entity_poly.entity_id
_entity_poly.type
_entity_poly.pdbx_seq_one_letter_code
_entity_poly.pdbx_strand_id
1 'polypeptide(L)' 'MSRKPYPSDVSDEEWSFVAPYLILMDQDAPQRQHDLREVFNALR' A
#
# COMPACT_ATOMS: atom_id res chain seq x y z
N MET A 1 18.72 -2.65 7.99
CA MET A 1 18.10 -3.99 7.99
C MET A 1 17.25 -4.10 6.74
N SER A 2 17.38 -5.18 5.96
CA SER A 2 16.48 -5.40 4.82
C SER A 2 15.09 -5.78 5.34
N ARG A 3 14.04 -5.16 4.77
CA ARG A 3 12.65 -5.47 5.10
C ARG A 3 12.36 -6.93 4.76
N LYS A 4 11.64 -7.64 5.64
CA LYS A 4 11.12 -8.97 5.33
C LYS A 4 9.84 -8.79 4.50
N PRO A 5 9.75 -9.35 3.28
CA PRO A 5 8.57 -9.19 2.43
C PRO A 5 7.36 -9.89 3.03
N TYR A 6 6.16 -9.38 2.76
CA TYR A 6 4.93 -10.11 2.99
C TYR A 6 4.72 -11.14 1.87
N PRO A 7 4.09 -12.30 2.13
CA PRO A 7 3.70 -13.23 1.07
C PRO A 7 2.76 -12.61 0.02
N SER A 8 2.13 -11.50 0.38
CA SER A 8 1.14 -10.70 -0.34
C SER A 8 1.70 -9.40 -0.93
N ASP A 9 3.03 -9.21 -0.89
CA ASP A 9 3.70 -8.10 -1.55
C ASP A 9 3.33 -8.08 -3.04
N VAL A 10 2.83 -6.95 -3.53
CA VAL A 10 2.49 -6.79 -4.94
C VAL A 10 3.64 -6.23 -5.78
N SER A 11 3.68 -6.64 -7.05
CA SER A 11 4.60 -6.12 -8.05
C SER A 11 4.40 -4.62 -8.30
N ASP A 12 5.38 -3.97 -8.93
CA ASP A 12 5.27 -2.54 -9.27
C ASP A 12 4.15 -2.26 -10.29
N GLU A 13 3.86 -3.22 -11.18
CA GLU A 13 2.77 -3.13 -12.15
C GLU A 13 1.41 -3.18 -11.44
N GLU A 14 1.21 -4.17 -10.56
CA GLU A 14 0.01 -4.27 -9.74
C GLU A 14 -0.16 -3.04 -8.83
N TRP A 15 0.92 -2.55 -8.23
CA TRP A 15 0.91 -1.33 -7.43
C TRP A 15 0.47 -0.12 -8.24
N SER A 16 1.03 0.05 -9.44
CA SER A 16 0.67 1.17 -10.33
C SER A 16 -0.80 1.15 -10.73
N PHE A 17 -1.40 -0.04 -10.82
CA PHE A 17 -2.82 -0.21 -11.09
C PHE A 17 -3.70 0.14 -9.88
N VAL A 18 -3.34 -0.27 -8.65
CA VAL A 18 -4.19 -0.08 -7.46
C VAL A 18 -3.99 1.26 -6.75
N ALA A 19 -2.79 1.86 -6.83
CA ALA A 19 -2.45 3.09 -6.10
C ALA A 19 -3.42 4.27 -6.35
N PRO A 20 -3.91 4.53 -7.59
CA PRO A 20 -4.88 5.59 -7.84
C PRO A 20 -6.20 5.43 -7.05
N TYR A 21 -6.58 4.21 -6.69
CA TYR A 21 -7.79 3.95 -5.92
C TYR A 21 -7.57 4.17 -4.43
N LEU A 22 -6.40 3.82 -3.91
CA LEU A 22 -6.06 4.05 -2.50
C LEU A 22 -6.01 5.55 -2.18
N ILE A 23 -5.60 6.40 -3.12
CA ILE A 23 -5.53 7.85 -2.90
C ILE A 23 -6.88 8.56 -2.98
N LEU A 24 -7.98 7.87 -3.32
CA LEU A 24 -9.35 8.44 -3.30
C LEU A 24 -9.86 8.69 -1.88
N MET A 25 -9.19 8.13 -0.87
CA MET A 25 -9.52 8.41 0.53
C MET A 25 -9.25 9.88 0.90
N ASP A 26 -10.00 10.37 1.88
CA ASP A 26 -9.81 11.69 2.48
C ASP A 26 -8.34 11.94 2.84
N GLN A 27 -7.83 13.14 2.59
CA GLN A 27 -6.43 13.51 2.85
C GLN A 27 -6.08 13.45 4.34
N ASP A 28 -7.05 13.65 5.22
CA ASP A 28 -6.89 13.60 6.67
C ASP A 28 -7.18 12.22 7.26
N ALA A 29 -7.45 11.21 6.42
CA ALA A 29 -7.71 9.85 6.88
C ALA A 29 -6.49 9.29 7.63
N PRO A 30 -6.69 8.68 8.82
CA PRO A 30 -5.58 8.21 9.66
C PRO A 30 -4.69 7.16 8.95
N GLN A 31 -5.25 6.42 7.99
CA GLN A 31 -4.52 5.44 7.18
C GLN A 31 -3.42 6.10 6.32
N ARG A 32 -3.55 7.38 5.96
CA ARG A 32 -2.54 8.13 5.18
C ARG A 32 -1.31 8.52 5.99
N GLN A 33 -1.33 8.31 7.31
CA GLN A 33 -0.14 8.45 8.15
C GLN A 33 0.84 7.29 7.96
N HIS A 34 0.42 6.22 7.27
CA HIS A 34 1.22 5.05 6.96
C HIS A 34 1.52 4.95 5.46
N ASP A 35 2.54 4.19 5.09
CA ASP A 35 2.80 3.85 3.70
C ASP A 35 1.67 2.96 3.18
N LEU A 36 0.88 3.49 2.24
CA LEU A 36 -0.28 2.81 1.68
C LEU A 36 0.08 1.50 0.98
N ARG A 37 1.29 1.38 0.41
CA ARG A 37 1.77 0.14 -0.21
C ARG A 37 2.05 -0.92 0.84
N GLU A 38 2.71 -0.54 1.93
CA GLU A 38 2.99 -1.47 3.03
C GLU A 38 1.70 -1.92 3.73
N VAL A 39 0.73 -1.03 3.93
CA VAL A 39 -0.58 -1.41 4.46
C VAL A 39 -1.31 -2.37 3.52
N PHE A 40 -1.30 -2.09 2.21
CA PHE A 40 -1.94 -2.96 1.22
C PHE A 40 -1.28 -4.34 1.15
N ASN A 41 0.06 -4.38 1.09
CA ASN A 41 0.84 -5.61 1.12
C ASN A 41 0.57 -6.42 2.39
N ALA A 42 0.34 -5.80 3.55
CA ALA A 42 0.06 -6.51 4.79
C ALA A 42 -1.35 -7.14 4.88
N LEU A 43 -2.31 -6.65 4.07
CA LEU A 43 -3.73 -7.03 4.18
C LEU A 43 -4.27 -7.91 3.05
N ARG A 44 -3.62 -7.89 1.88
CA ARG A 44 -4.04 -8.66 0.69
C ARG A 44 -3.84 -10.16 0.87
#